data_AF-A0A0R2SJS2-F1
#
_entry.id   AF-A0A0R2SJS2-F1
#
_cell.length_a   1.000
_cell.length_b   1.000
_cell.length_c   1.000
_cell.angle_alpha   90.00
_cell.angle_beta   90.00
_cell.angle_gamma   90.00
#
_symmetry.space_group_name_H-M   'P 1'
#
loop_
_entity.id
_entity.type
_entity.pdbx_description
1 polymer ?
#
loop_
_entity_poly.entity_id
_entity_poly.type
_entity_poly.pdbx_seq_one_letter_code
_entity_poly.pdbx_strand_id
1 'polypeptide(L)' 'MANSGPNTNGSQFFLVYKDTTLGPNYTLWGKIVSGLEIVKYIAQGGVKDGGVDGAPLRTIGIERAITSNS' A
#
# COMPACT_ATOMS: atom_id res chain seq x y z
N MET A 1 5.51 -2.34 6.11
CA MET A 1 6.08 -0.98 6.21
C MET A 1 7.07 -0.81 5.09
N ALA A 2 7.07 0.33 4.39
CA ALA A 2 8.14 0.62 3.43
C ALA A 2 9.41 1.03 4.19
N ASN A 3 10.57 0.68 3.65
CA ASN A 3 11.88 0.96 4.24
C ASN A 3 12.98 0.99 3.17
N SER A 4 14.15 1.48 3.54
CA SER A 4 15.38 1.50 2.74
C SER A 4 16.45 0.56 3.31
N GLY A 5 16.03 -0.53 3.97
CA GLY A 5 16.90 -1.47 4.70
C GLY A 5 16.52 -1.67 6.17
N PRO A 6 17.22 -2.56 6.90
CA PRO A 6 16.91 -2.86 8.29
C PRO A 6 16.87 -1.60 9.16
N ASN A 7 15.87 -1.50 10.05
CA ASN A 7 15.68 -0.39 10.99
C ASN A 7 15.49 1.00 10.36
N THR A 8 15.02 1.08 9.11
CA THR A 8 14.74 2.36 8.43
C THR A 8 13.25 2.62 8.18
N ASN A 9 12.37 2.02 9.00
CA ASN A 9 10.94 2.30 8.92
C ASN A 9 10.68 3.77 9.31
N GLY A 10 9.95 4.48 8.45
CA GLY A 10 9.43 5.82 8.73
C GLY A 10 7.90 5.83 8.72
N SER A 11 7.31 6.82 8.05
CA SER A 11 5.85 6.93 7.91
C SER A 11 5.27 6.20 6.69
N GLN A 12 6.11 5.83 5.71
CA GLN A 12 5.64 5.19 4.48
C GLN A 12 5.21 3.75 4.72
N PHE A 13 4.04 3.39 4.19
CA PHE A 13 3.51 2.04 4.21
C PHE A 13 2.94 1.69 2.83
N PHE A 14 2.65 0.41 2.63
CA PHE A 14 2.03 -0.10 1.41
C PHE A 14 0.92 -1.08 1.75
N LEU A 15 -0.02 -1.23 0.83
CA LEU A 15 -1.15 -2.15 0.92
C LEU A 15 -0.94 -3.30 -0.07
N VAL A 16 -1.02 -4.53 0.42
CA VAL A 16 -0.96 -5.73 -0.43
C VAL A 16 -2.37 -6.07 -0.88
N TYR A 17 -2.62 -6.12 -2.20
CA TYR A 17 -3.97 -6.32 -2.77
C TYR A 17 -4.19 -7.69 -3.43
N LYS A 18 -3.13 -8.50 -3.54
CA LYS A 18 -3.11 -9.86 -4.06
C LYS A 18 -2.11 -10.69 -3.27
N ASP A 19 -2.22 -12.01 -3.31
CA ASP A 19 -1.29 -12.90 -2.61
C ASP A 19 0.15 -12.57 -2.98
N THR A 20 0.95 -12.24 -1.97
CA THR A 20 2.31 -11.73 -2.12
C THR A 20 3.16 -12.28 -0.99
N THR A 21 4.28 -12.91 -1.34
CA THR A 21 5.33 -13.26 -0.39
C THR A 21 6.27 -12.07 -0.24
N LEU A 22 6.42 -11.59 0.99
CA LEU A 22 7.38 -10.54 1.33
C LEU A 22 8.59 -11.16 2.03
N GLY A 23 9.77 -10.59 1.80
CA GLY A 23 10.96 -10.94 2.56
C GLY A 23 10.83 -10.54 4.04
N PRO A 24 11.69 -11.09 4.92
CA PRO A 24 11.61 -10.86 6.37
C PRO A 24 11.85 -9.40 6.78
N ASN A 25 12.39 -8.58 5.88
CA ASN A 25 12.71 -7.17 6.13
C ASN A 25 11.46 -6.25 6.12
N TYR A 26 10.28 -6.77 5.81
CA TYR A 26 9.04 -5.99 5.80
C TYR A 26 8.17 -6.31 7.00
N THR A 27 7.98 -5.32 7.89
CA THR A 27 7.05 -5.45 9.01
C THR A 27 5.60 -5.40 8.51
N LEU A 28 4.87 -6.50 8.72
CA LEU A 28 3.42 -6.59 8.59
C LEU A 28 2.79 -6.16 9.92
N TRP A 29 1.90 -5.16 9.89
CA TRP A 29 1.32 -4.58 11.12
C TRP A 29 -0.22 -4.51 11.12
N GLY A 30 -0.86 -4.90 10.02
CA GLY A 30 -2.32 -4.85 9.90
C GLY A 30 -2.83 -5.65 8.71
N LYS A 31 -4.15 -5.80 8.65
CA LYS A 31 -4.86 -6.48 7.56
C LYS A 31 -6.06 -5.63 7.13
N ILE A 32 -6.25 -5.50 5.83
CA ILE A 32 -7.46 -4.89 5.26
C ILE A 32 -8.64 -5.82 5.57
N VAL A 33 -9.62 -5.33 6.33
CA VAL A 33 -10.83 -6.08 6.69
C VAL A 33 -12.05 -5.70 5.84
N SER A 34 -12.02 -4.51 5.22
CA SER A 34 -13.01 -3.99 4.29
C SER A 34 -12.34 -3.00 3.31
N GLY A 35 -12.93 -2.75 2.15
CA GLY A 35 -12.41 -1.76 1.19
C GLY A 35 -11.29 -2.28 0.28
N LEU A 36 -10.99 -3.59 0.27
CA LEU A 36 -9.94 -4.16 -0.58
C LEU A 36 -10.22 -3.95 -2.08
N GLU A 37 -11.48 -3.91 -2.46
CA GLU A 37 -11.94 -3.62 -3.83
C GLU A 37 -11.50 -2.23 -4.32
N ILE A 38 -11.37 -1.24 -3.44
CA ILE A 38 -10.87 0.10 -3.78
C ILE A 38 -9.40 0.01 -4.20
N VAL A 39 -8.59 -0.72 -3.42
CA VAL A 39 -7.17 -0.93 -3.71
C VAL A 39 -7.00 -1.69 -5.03
N LYS A 40 -7.81 -2.74 -5.26
CA LYS A 40 -7.83 -3.50 -6.51
C LYS A 40 -8.23 -2.64 -7.70
N TYR A 41 -9.24 -1.78 -7.55
CA TYR A 41 -9.64 -0.85 -8.59
C TYR A 41 -8.49 0.08 -8.97
N ILE A 42 -7.75 0.66 -8.01
CA ILE A 42 -6.60 1.51 -8.33
C ILE A 42 -5.51 0.72 -9.07
N ALA A 43 -5.16 -0.46 -8.55
CA ALA A 43 -4.13 -1.33 -9.13
C ALA A 43 -4.46 -1.77 -10.58
N GLN A 44 -5.73 -2.05 -10.88
CA GLN A 44 -6.17 -2.40 -12.25
C GLN A 44 -5.96 -1.26 -13.26
N GLY A 45 -5.85 -0.01 -12.80
CA GLY A 45 -5.54 1.12 -13.68
C GLY A 45 -4.09 1.14 -14.16
N GLY A 46 -3.18 0.45 -13.44
CA GLY A 46 -1.76 0.47 -13.75
C GLY A 46 -1.07 1.80 -13.43
N VAL A 47 0.12 1.96 -13.99
CA VAL A 47 0.98 3.13 -13.79
C VAL A 47 0.68 4.18 -14.86
N LYS A 48 0.72 5.45 -14.47
CA LYS A 48 0.74 6.58 -15.39
C LYS A 48 1.86 6.35 -16.43
N ASP A 49 1.54 6.58 -17.71
CA ASP A 49 2.45 6.38 -18.84
C ASP A 49 2.81 4.90 -19.15
N GLY A 50 2.12 3.93 -18.53
CA GLY A 50 2.20 2.51 -18.89
C GLY A 50 3.46 1.77 -18.40
N GLY A 51 4.22 2.37 -17.48
CA GLY A 51 5.39 1.75 -16.86
C GLY A 51 5.04 0.60 -15.90
N VAL A 52 6.08 -0.06 -15.39
CA VAL A 52 5.97 -1.11 -14.34
C VAL A 52 6.09 -0.55 -12.92
N ASP A 53 6.55 0.70 -12.79
CA ASP A 53 6.67 1.45 -11.55
C ASP A 53 6.46 2.94 -11.83
N GLY A 54 5.96 3.68 -10.83
CA GLY A 54 5.68 5.11 -10.92
C GLY A 54 4.34 5.51 -10.32
N ALA A 55 3.93 6.74 -10.63
CA ALA A 55 2.65 7.27 -10.15
C ALA A 55 1.46 6.43 -10.69
N PRO A 56 0.40 6.20 -9.91
CA PRO A 56 -0.75 5.45 -10.38
C PRO A 56 -1.50 6.22 -11.48
N LEU A 57 -2.07 5.51 -12.46
CA LEU A 57 -2.93 6.12 -13.48
C LEU A 57 -4.18 6.76 -12.84
N ARG A 58 -4.69 6.13 -11.79
CA ARG A 58 -5.81 6.62 -10.98
C ARG A 58 -5.24 7.27 -9.72
N THR A 59 -5.24 8.60 -9.68
CA THR A 59 -4.78 9.34 -8.50
C THR A 59 -5.66 9.01 -7.29
N ILE A 60 -5.01 8.78 -6.15
CA ILE A 60 -5.65 8.61 -4.84
C ILE A 60 -4.91 9.44 -3.80
N GLY A 61 -5.64 9.97 -2.82
CA GLY A 61 -5.09 10.60 -1.62
C GLY A 61 -5.81 10.08 -0.38
N ILE A 62 -5.10 10.07 0.75
CA ILE A 62 -5.72 9.87 2.06
C ILE A 62 -6.11 11.26 2.56
N GLU A 63 -7.40 11.59 2.51
CA GLU A 63 -7.89 12.88 3.01
C GLU A 63 -7.93 12.92 4.54
N ARG A 64 -8.22 11.79 5.17
CA ARG A 64 -8.30 11.64 6.63
C ARG A 64 -8.06 10.20 7.03
N ALA A 65 -7.36 10.00 8.15
CA ALA A 65 -7.29 8.73 8.86
C ALA A 65 -8.02 8.88 10.20
N ILE A 66 -8.91 7.95 10.51
CA ILE A 66 -9.65 7.90 11.78
C ILE A 66 -9.25 6.62 12.49
N THR A 67 -8.80 6.75 13.73
CA THR A 67 -8.50 5.62 14.61
C THR A 67 -9.61 5.49 15.63
N SER A 68 -10.25 4.33 15.70
CA SER A 68 -11.07 3.96 16.86
C SER A 68 -10.14 3.36 17.91
N ASN A 69 -10.05 3.98 19.08
CA ASN A 69 -9.51 3.29 20.24
C ASN A 69 -10.59 2.33 20.73
N SER A 70 -10.25 1.06 20.85
CA SER A 70 -11.04 0.09 21.63
C SER A 70 -10.94 0.42 23.12
#